data_AF-A0A9X2Q5D3-F1
#
_entry.id   AF-A0A9X2Q5D3-F1
#
_cell.length_a   1.000
_cell.length_b   1.000
_cell.length_c   1.000
_cell.angle_alpha   90.00
_cell.angle_beta   90.00
_cell.angle_gamma   90.00
#
_symmetry.space_group_name_H-M   'P 1'
#
loop_
_entity.id
_entity.type
_entity.pdbx_description
1 polymer ?
#
loop_
_entity_poly.entity_id
_entity_poly.type
_entity_poly.pdbx_seq_one_letter_code
_entity_poly.pdbx_strand_id
1 'polypeptide(L)'
;MFDPQTLARPGTVLLDSARPDAENQWSYGFTAPKRVHTASTAAAVKGLVETLQQETARGNYVAGYLSYEAGYPFVDLDIPERADSPLAWFGVYDAPCRLAPADVEAGLRTLDGRPAVEDLQLGVAESDYIEDIRAVRRHIGKGNVYQINYTAPLRFRLEGDPRGLYRRLRARQRVPYAAYLHCGDRQILSLSPELFFRREGDRLVTRPMKGTIRRGRTLEEDQALRDELAADPKNRAENLMIVDLLRNDLSVCCRPGTVTVPSLYDTEPYRTVTQMTSTVEGHLRDEAGLAKVLRALFPCGSITGAPKRRAMRTIQTLESDPRGVYCGAVGMAGPDDTAVFSVAIRTAVLDGGDGTMGIGSGIVWDSDPAAEYDECKLKGDFLTQDRSVQTTSTTPPDEDLKLIETMRADDGQIEFLDRHVARLARSAGYFSFPFDEARFRRRVRRAVAENENEPHAKVRATLDRWGRIAVQATPIQGASGVPWRLTIAEERVDRSDPLFFHKTTRRGLYERALRRARDEGFDEAILLNQDGQVTEGAYSNVFVRRGDALWTPPAEAGLLAGVYRDHVLETRPEATERPLRLQDLREADALYCCNAVRGWCEAELVVAAEVPAPS
;
A
#
# COMPACT_ATOMS: atom_id res chain seq x y z
N MET A 1 -9.17 12.00 -18.54
CA MET A 1 -8.62 10.63 -18.56
C MET A 1 -7.23 10.67 -19.18
N PHE A 2 -6.24 10.10 -18.48
CA PHE A 2 -4.85 10.01 -18.94
C PHE A 2 -4.73 8.94 -20.05
N ASP A 3 -4.02 9.24 -21.14
CA ASP A 3 -3.71 8.27 -22.19
C ASP A 3 -2.38 7.55 -21.87
N PRO A 4 -2.38 6.25 -21.54
CA PRO A 4 -1.16 5.53 -21.19
C PRO A 4 -0.21 5.32 -22.38
N GLN A 5 -0.65 5.56 -23.62
CA GLN A 5 0.23 5.51 -24.80
C GLN A 5 1.28 6.64 -24.77
N THR A 6 1.03 7.70 -24.01
CA THR A 6 2.05 8.75 -23.78
C THR A 6 3.32 8.18 -23.14
N LEU A 7 3.22 7.14 -22.31
CA LEU A 7 4.37 6.50 -21.64
C LEU A 7 5.27 5.70 -22.60
N ALA A 8 4.85 5.45 -23.85
CA ALA A 8 5.69 4.81 -24.86
C ALA A 8 6.60 5.80 -25.61
N ARG A 9 6.51 7.10 -25.33
CA ARG A 9 7.34 8.11 -25.98
C ARG A 9 8.64 8.32 -25.18
N PRO A 10 9.83 8.18 -25.79
CA PRO A 10 11.08 8.54 -25.16
C PRO A 10 11.07 9.99 -24.65
N GLY A 11 11.72 10.21 -23.51
CA GLY A 11 11.72 11.49 -22.82
C GLY A 11 10.48 11.75 -21.97
N THR A 12 9.57 10.77 -21.81
CA THR A 12 8.40 10.92 -20.94
C THR A 12 8.75 10.61 -19.49
N VAL A 13 8.27 11.46 -18.58
CA VAL A 13 8.33 11.24 -17.13
C VAL A 13 6.94 11.38 -16.56
N LEU A 14 6.44 10.35 -15.88
CA LEU A 14 5.25 10.40 -15.06
C LEU A 14 5.68 10.33 -13.60
N LEU A 15 5.43 11.38 -12.83
CA LEU A 15 5.54 11.38 -11.37
C LEU A 15 4.13 11.17 -10.81
N ASP A 16 3.91 10.08 -10.09
CA ASP A 16 2.59 9.49 -9.85
C ASP A 16 2.29 9.32 -8.36
N SER A 17 1.30 10.06 -7.87
CA SER A 17 0.81 9.94 -6.50
C SER A 17 -0.27 8.86 -6.41
N ALA A 18 0.15 7.59 -6.50
CA ALA A 18 -0.75 6.44 -6.46
C ALA A 18 -1.49 6.27 -5.11
N ARG A 19 -0.92 6.83 -4.04
CA ARG A 19 -1.55 7.07 -2.73
C ARG A 19 -1.55 8.59 -2.48
N PRO A 20 -2.61 9.32 -2.87
CA PRO A 20 -2.69 10.72 -2.55
C PRO A 20 -2.81 10.93 -1.04
N ASP A 21 -2.21 12.02 -0.58
CA ASP A 21 -2.28 12.50 0.80
C ASP A 21 -2.47 14.03 0.80
N ALA A 22 -2.29 14.68 1.94
CA ALA A 22 -2.42 16.13 2.06
C ALA A 22 -1.44 16.90 1.15
N GLU A 23 -0.24 16.37 0.92
CA GLU A 23 0.87 17.01 0.20
C GLU A 23 1.00 16.52 -1.26
N ASN A 24 0.44 15.36 -1.59
CA ASN A 24 0.61 14.63 -2.86
C ASN A 24 -0.74 14.40 -3.56
N GLN A 25 -1.47 15.48 -3.86
CA GLN A 25 -2.83 15.39 -4.41
C GLN A 25 -2.89 15.13 -5.93
N TRP A 26 -1.79 15.35 -6.64
CA TRP A 26 -1.73 15.33 -8.10
C TRP A 26 -0.57 14.46 -8.59
N SER A 27 -0.79 13.77 -9.70
CA SER A 27 0.28 13.22 -10.53
C SER A 27 0.69 14.26 -11.58
N TYR A 28 1.94 14.21 -12.03
CA TYR A 28 2.52 15.15 -13.00
C TYR A 28 3.10 14.39 -14.18
N GLY A 29 2.58 14.66 -15.38
CA GLY A 29 3.07 14.10 -16.63
C GLY A 29 3.91 15.12 -17.38
N PHE A 30 5.14 14.72 -17.72
CA PHE A 30 6.06 15.47 -18.56
C PHE A 30 6.26 14.70 -19.86
N THR A 31 5.87 15.30 -20.98
CA THR A 31 5.98 14.68 -22.31
C THR A 31 6.76 15.62 -23.22
N ALA A 32 7.48 15.06 -24.20
CA ALA A 32 8.23 15.81 -25.21
C ALA A 32 9.20 16.86 -24.62
N PRO A 33 10.33 16.44 -24.03
CA PRO A 33 11.30 17.37 -23.47
C PRO A 33 11.88 18.27 -24.57
N LYS A 34 12.10 19.56 -24.26
CA LYS A 34 12.83 20.49 -25.14
C LYS A 34 14.24 20.01 -25.43
N ARG A 35 14.86 19.41 -24.40
CA ARG A 35 16.19 18.81 -24.42
C ARG A 35 16.33 17.88 -23.22
N VAL A 36 17.32 17.01 -23.31
CA VAL A 36 17.69 16.08 -22.25
C VAL A 36 19.13 16.37 -21.85
N HIS A 37 19.38 16.46 -20.54
CA HIS A 37 20.72 16.54 -19.98
C HIS A 37 21.08 15.20 -19.33
N THR A 38 22.28 14.70 -19.64
CA THR A 38 22.82 13.48 -19.04
C THR A 38 24.20 13.74 -18.45
N ALA A 39 24.60 12.94 -17.47
CA ALA A 39 25.95 12.95 -16.93
C ALA A 39 26.47 11.53 -16.72
N SER A 40 27.72 11.29 -17.12
CA SER A 40 28.39 9.97 -16.99
C SER A 40 29.74 10.05 -16.27
N THR A 41 30.14 11.23 -15.81
CA THR A 41 31.41 11.45 -15.08
C THR A 41 31.20 12.33 -13.86
N ALA A 42 32.13 12.28 -12.91
CA ALA A 42 32.08 13.11 -11.70
C ALA A 42 31.98 14.61 -12.02
N ALA A 43 32.76 15.08 -12.98
CA ALA A 43 32.73 16.48 -13.42
C ALA A 43 31.40 16.84 -14.08
N ALA A 44 30.87 15.95 -14.93
CA ALA A 44 29.57 16.15 -15.59
C ALA A 44 28.42 16.20 -14.58
N VAL A 45 28.44 15.38 -13.52
CA VAL A 45 27.43 15.41 -12.46
C VAL A 45 27.46 16.75 -11.70
N LYS A 46 28.67 17.24 -11.34
CA LYS A 46 28.83 18.54 -10.66
C LYS A 46 28.35 19.71 -11.52
N GLY A 47 28.57 19.66 -12.83
CA GLY A 47 28.07 20.65 -13.79
C GLY A 47 26.56 20.54 -14.02
N LEU A 48 26.02 19.32 -14.06
CA LEU A 48 24.61 19.06 -14.30
C LEU A 48 23.72 19.72 -13.25
N VAL A 49 24.05 19.63 -11.96
CA VAL A 49 23.23 20.25 -10.91
C VAL A 49 23.15 21.78 -11.04
N GLU A 50 24.21 22.43 -11.54
CA GLU A 50 24.19 23.87 -11.85
C GLU A 50 23.30 24.15 -13.07
N THR A 51 23.40 23.32 -14.11
CA THR A 51 22.53 23.40 -15.28
C THR A 51 21.07 23.28 -14.89
N LEU A 52 20.69 22.31 -14.04
CA LEU A 52 19.31 22.14 -13.58
C LEU A 52 18.80 23.41 -12.87
N GLN A 53 19.62 24.01 -11.99
CA GLN A 53 19.26 25.26 -11.33
C GLN A 53 19.05 26.41 -12.34
N GLN A 54 19.92 26.53 -13.34
CA GLN A 54 19.79 27.54 -14.39
C GLN A 54 18.52 27.33 -15.23
N GLU A 55 18.13 26.08 -15.50
CA GLU A 55 16.89 25.78 -16.21
C GLU A 55 15.66 26.22 -15.41
N THR A 56 15.62 25.92 -14.11
CA THR A 56 14.53 26.35 -13.24
C THR A 56 14.46 27.87 -13.09
N ALA A 57 15.60 28.55 -13.04
CA ALA A 57 15.67 30.02 -13.01
C ALA A 57 15.18 30.67 -14.32
N ARG A 58 15.23 29.94 -15.45
CA ARG A 58 14.66 30.37 -16.74
C ARG A 58 13.17 30.07 -16.88
N GLY A 59 12.52 29.56 -15.82
CA GLY A 59 11.12 29.21 -15.84
C GLY A 59 10.81 27.82 -16.41
N ASN A 60 11.82 26.99 -16.69
CA ASN A 60 11.58 25.61 -17.13
C ASN A 60 11.41 24.66 -15.94
N TYR A 61 10.76 23.53 -16.19
CA TYR A 61 10.76 22.39 -15.29
C TYR A 61 11.82 21.38 -15.71
N VAL A 62 12.43 20.70 -14.75
CA VAL A 62 13.31 19.57 -14.97
C VAL A 62 12.76 18.34 -14.25
N ALA A 63 12.74 17.19 -14.91
CA ALA A 63 12.27 15.94 -14.30
C ALA A 63 13.14 14.76 -14.76
N GLY A 64 13.46 13.85 -13.84
CA GLY A 64 14.45 12.81 -14.11
C GLY A 64 14.97 12.10 -12.87
N TYR A 65 16.18 11.56 -12.97
CA TYR A 65 16.83 10.81 -11.91
C TYR A 65 18.33 11.11 -11.76
N LEU A 66 18.83 10.83 -10.56
CA LEU A 66 20.24 10.70 -10.20
C LEU A 66 20.49 9.26 -9.73
N SER A 67 21.49 8.60 -10.28
CA SER A 67 21.97 7.31 -9.76
C SER A 67 22.66 7.50 -8.42
N TYR A 68 22.73 6.46 -7.60
CA TYR A 68 23.42 6.48 -6.32
C TYR A 68 24.89 6.92 -6.45
N GLU A 69 25.57 6.43 -7.50
CA GLU A 69 26.97 6.73 -7.78
C GLU A 69 27.22 8.21 -8.10
N ALA A 70 26.20 8.95 -8.57
CA ALA A 70 26.28 10.39 -8.75
C ALA A 70 26.54 11.16 -7.44
N GLY A 71 26.37 10.50 -6.28
CA GLY A 71 26.61 11.07 -4.96
C GLY A 71 28.07 11.05 -4.50
N TYR A 72 28.90 10.14 -5.04
CA TYR A 72 30.31 9.99 -4.64
C TYR A 72 31.11 11.31 -4.76
N PRO A 73 31.00 12.07 -5.86
CA PRO A 73 31.71 13.34 -6.01
C PRO A 73 31.30 14.44 -5.03
N PHE A 74 30.14 14.32 -4.38
CA PHE A 74 29.65 15.29 -3.39
C PHE A 74 30.17 15.00 -1.97
N VAL A 75 30.75 13.81 -1.75
CA VAL A 75 31.37 13.42 -0.48
C VAL A 75 32.88 13.17 -0.61
N ASP A 76 33.49 13.71 -1.67
CA ASP A 76 34.91 13.60 -1.99
C ASP A 76 35.39 12.13 -2.04
N LEU A 77 34.68 11.34 -2.85
CA LEU A 77 35.03 9.97 -3.22
C LEU A 77 35.00 9.81 -4.74
N ASP A 78 35.79 8.86 -5.23
CA ASP A 78 35.81 8.48 -6.64
C ASP A 78 34.63 7.57 -6.96
N ILE A 79 34.07 7.77 -8.15
CA ILE A 79 32.99 6.92 -8.67
C ILE A 79 33.55 5.51 -8.91
N PRO A 80 32.85 4.44 -8.50
CA PRO A 80 33.27 3.07 -8.80
C PRO A 80 33.44 2.83 -10.30
N GLU A 81 34.54 2.18 -10.72
CA GLU A 81 34.82 1.90 -12.15
C GLU A 81 33.72 1.10 -12.85
N ARG A 82 32.96 0.30 -12.08
CA ARG A 82 31.88 -0.57 -12.58
C ARG A 82 30.53 0.12 -12.75
N ALA A 83 30.43 1.43 -12.49
CA ALA A 83 29.15 2.13 -12.53
C ALA A 83 28.52 2.14 -13.94
N ASP A 84 27.26 1.72 -14.05
CA ASP A 84 26.51 1.81 -15.29
C ASP A 84 26.22 3.28 -15.63
N SER A 85 26.44 3.65 -16.89
CA SER A 85 26.13 4.97 -17.44
C SER A 85 24.70 4.98 -18.01
N PRO A 86 23.96 6.11 -17.92
CA PRO A 86 24.35 7.38 -17.32
C PRO A 86 24.08 7.47 -15.81
N LEU A 87 24.87 8.28 -15.11
CA LEU A 87 24.73 8.58 -13.67
C LEU A 87 23.57 9.54 -13.37
N ALA A 88 23.10 10.26 -14.38
CA ALA A 88 21.98 11.17 -14.26
C ALA A 88 21.32 11.38 -15.62
N TRP A 89 20.00 11.60 -15.60
CA TRP A 89 19.21 11.92 -16.78
C TRP A 89 18.08 12.85 -16.36
N PHE A 90 17.95 14.00 -17.02
CA PHE A 90 16.86 14.96 -16.78
C PHE A 90 16.35 15.54 -18.09
N GLY A 91 15.05 15.43 -18.32
CA GLY A 91 14.37 16.19 -19.37
C GLY A 91 14.08 17.62 -18.90
N VAL A 92 14.11 18.58 -19.84
CA VAL A 92 13.69 19.97 -19.63
C VAL A 92 12.35 20.20 -20.32
N TYR A 93 11.38 20.77 -19.61
CA TYR A 93 10.00 20.93 -20.05
C TYR A 93 9.49 22.35 -19.79
N ASP A 94 8.48 22.79 -20.55
CA ASP A 94 7.78 24.05 -20.29
C ASP A 94 6.98 24.02 -18.98
N ALA A 95 6.15 22.98 -18.81
CA ALA A 95 5.32 22.77 -17.64
C ALA A 95 4.85 21.30 -17.57
N PRO A 96 4.53 20.78 -16.38
CA PRO A 96 3.87 19.49 -16.26
C PRO A 96 2.40 19.57 -16.66
N CYS A 97 1.89 18.47 -17.23
CA CYS A 97 0.46 18.19 -17.25
C CYS A 97 0.05 17.68 -15.86
N ARG A 98 -0.84 18.43 -15.18
CA ARG A 98 -1.38 18.02 -13.88
C ARG A 98 -2.51 17.01 -14.08
N LEU A 99 -2.37 15.83 -13.48
CA LEU A 99 -3.27 14.69 -13.66
C LEU A 99 -3.88 14.29 -12.32
N ALA A 100 -5.19 14.07 -12.31
CA ALA A 100 -5.84 13.45 -11.15
C ALA A 100 -5.33 12.00 -11.00
N PRO A 101 -4.91 11.55 -9.81
CA PRO A 101 -4.39 10.18 -9.63
C PRO A 101 -5.39 9.08 -10.03
N ALA A 102 -6.69 9.36 -9.91
CA ALA A 102 -7.77 8.47 -10.37
C ALA A 102 -7.83 8.34 -11.90
N ASP A 103 -7.49 9.41 -12.63
CA ASP A 103 -7.44 9.41 -14.10
C ASP A 103 -6.22 8.66 -14.61
N VAL A 104 -5.07 8.77 -13.93
CA VAL A 104 -3.86 7.97 -14.23
C VAL A 104 -4.17 6.50 -14.06
N GLU A 105 -4.84 6.12 -12.98
CA GLU A 105 -5.21 4.73 -12.74
C GLU A 105 -6.21 4.19 -13.76
N ALA A 106 -7.23 4.99 -14.10
CA ALA A 106 -8.18 4.62 -15.14
C ALA A 106 -7.49 4.44 -16.50
N GLY A 107 -6.55 5.33 -16.85
CA GLY A 107 -5.75 5.24 -18.07
C GLY A 107 -4.87 4.00 -18.10
N LEU A 108 -4.08 3.74 -17.05
CA LEU A 108 -3.21 2.56 -16.99
C LEU A 108 -4.00 1.25 -17.11
N ARG A 109 -5.24 1.18 -16.61
CA ARG A 109 -6.08 -0.01 -16.75
C ARG A 109 -6.43 -0.36 -18.20
N THR A 110 -6.41 0.60 -19.12
CA THR A 110 -6.69 0.33 -20.54
C THR A 110 -5.52 -0.31 -21.26
N LEU A 111 -4.36 -0.50 -20.61
CA LEU A 111 -3.24 -1.22 -21.20
C LEU A 111 -3.57 -2.70 -21.33
N ASP A 112 -3.44 -3.25 -22.52
CA ASP A 112 -3.58 -4.69 -22.73
C ASP A 112 -2.29 -5.43 -22.35
N GLY A 113 -2.43 -6.74 -22.11
CA GLY A 113 -1.30 -7.63 -21.85
C GLY A 113 -1.07 -7.98 -20.38
N ARG A 114 -0.36 -9.10 -20.17
CA ARG A 114 0.05 -9.61 -18.86
C ARG A 114 1.58 -9.68 -18.86
N PRO A 115 2.28 -8.69 -18.28
CA PRO A 115 3.73 -8.76 -18.19
C PRO A 115 4.13 -9.97 -17.33
N ALA A 116 5.18 -10.69 -17.72
CA ALA A 116 5.76 -11.75 -16.91
C ALA A 116 7.16 -11.36 -16.45
N VAL A 117 7.45 -11.62 -15.18
CA VAL A 117 8.80 -11.48 -14.64
C VAL A 117 9.34 -12.89 -14.51
N GLU A 118 10.40 -13.18 -15.24
CA GLU A 118 11.03 -14.49 -15.35
C GLU A 118 12.47 -14.44 -14.84
N ASP A 119 13.06 -15.61 -14.59
CA ASP A 119 14.46 -15.75 -14.20
C ASP A 119 14.89 -14.85 -13.03
N LEU A 120 14.00 -14.62 -12.05
CA LEU A 120 14.31 -13.77 -10.90
C LEU A 120 15.42 -14.42 -10.05
N GLN A 121 16.56 -13.74 -9.98
CA GLN A 121 17.74 -14.21 -9.25
C GLN A 121 18.37 -13.07 -8.46
N LEU A 122 18.84 -13.38 -7.26
CA LEU A 122 19.68 -12.46 -6.50
C LEU A 122 21.11 -12.53 -7.05
N GLY A 123 21.68 -11.38 -7.37
CA GLY A 123 23.01 -11.25 -7.98
C GLY A 123 24.18 -11.47 -7.01
N VAL A 124 23.93 -12.01 -5.83
CA VAL A 124 24.95 -12.38 -4.84
C VAL A 124 24.61 -13.75 -4.27
N ALA A 125 25.63 -14.60 -4.11
CA ALA A 125 25.46 -15.90 -3.46
C ALA A 125 25.18 -15.73 -1.96
N GLU A 126 24.41 -16.64 -1.38
CA GLU A 126 24.08 -16.62 0.05
C GLU A 126 25.32 -16.56 0.95
N SER A 127 26.36 -17.32 0.62
CA SER A 127 27.62 -17.34 1.36
C SER A 127 28.30 -15.98 1.38
N ASP A 128 28.30 -15.29 0.25
CA ASP A 128 28.98 -14.02 0.06
C ASP A 128 28.20 -12.91 0.75
N TYR A 129 26.87 -12.91 0.60
CA TYR A 129 25.96 -12.01 1.33
C TYR A 129 26.20 -12.12 2.84
N ILE A 130 26.19 -13.33 3.39
CA ILE A 130 26.40 -13.55 4.83
C ILE A 130 27.77 -13.05 5.28
N GLU A 131 28.83 -13.26 4.49
CA GLU A 131 30.16 -12.76 4.83
C GLU A 131 30.25 -11.24 4.75
N ASP A 132 29.58 -10.61 3.80
CA ASP A 132 29.49 -9.16 3.70
C ASP A 132 28.76 -8.56 4.90
N ILE A 133 27.65 -9.16 5.36
CA ILE A 133 26.98 -8.70 6.58
C ILE A 133 27.90 -8.84 7.80
N ARG A 134 28.67 -9.94 7.90
CA ARG A 134 29.70 -10.08 8.95
C ARG A 134 30.78 -9.01 8.83
N ALA A 135 31.20 -8.64 7.62
CA ALA A 135 32.14 -7.56 7.37
C ALA A 135 31.60 -6.20 7.84
N VAL A 136 30.33 -5.91 7.54
CA VAL A 136 29.63 -4.73 8.06
C VAL A 136 29.62 -4.73 9.59
N ARG A 137 29.27 -5.84 10.23
CA ARG A 137 29.31 -5.96 11.71
C ARG A 137 30.71 -5.75 12.28
N ARG A 138 31.77 -6.21 11.61
CA ARG A 138 33.16 -5.91 11.99
C ARG A 138 33.46 -4.41 11.89
N HIS A 139 32.93 -3.71 10.90
CA HIS A 139 33.07 -2.25 10.81
C HIS A 139 32.35 -1.54 11.95
N ILE A 140 31.13 -1.97 12.30
CA ILE A 140 30.35 -1.45 13.42
C ILE A 140 31.07 -1.69 14.75
N GLY A 141 31.51 -2.92 15.02
CA GLY A 141 32.23 -3.27 16.26
C GLY A 141 33.56 -2.53 16.46
N LYS A 142 34.18 -2.07 15.36
CA LYS A 142 35.36 -1.20 15.39
C LYS A 142 35.04 0.29 15.52
N GLY A 143 33.76 0.67 15.58
CA GLY A 143 33.32 2.07 15.65
C GLY A 143 33.53 2.85 14.34
N ASN A 144 33.67 2.19 13.19
CA ASN A 144 33.83 2.90 11.91
C ASN A 144 32.52 3.54 11.44
N VAL A 145 31.40 2.87 11.73
CA VAL A 145 30.04 3.19 11.30
C VAL A 145 29.07 2.71 12.39
N TYR A 146 27.90 3.33 12.48
CA TYR A 146 26.79 2.88 13.32
C TYR A 146 25.86 1.94 12.55
N GLN A 147 25.67 2.21 11.26
CA GLN A 147 24.82 1.44 10.36
C GLN A 147 25.36 1.54 8.93
N ILE A 148 25.18 0.47 8.15
CA ILE A 148 25.33 0.47 6.69
C ILE A 148 24.06 -0.10 6.09
N ASN A 149 23.48 0.58 5.11
CA ASN A 149 22.45 -0.01 4.25
C ASN A 149 23.18 -0.89 3.22
N TYR A 150 23.23 -2.19 3.44
CA TYR A 150 23.85 -3.14 2.50
C TYR A 150 22.80 -3.60 1.48
N THR A 151 23.20 -3.70 0.22
CA THR A 151 22.29 -3.96 -0.89
C THR A 151 22.85 -4.99 -1.87
N ALA A 152 21.94 -5.64 -2.59
CA ALA A 152 22.24 -6.56 -3.67
C ALA A 152 21.25 -6.36 -4.84
N PRO A 153 21.65 -6.66 -6.09
CA PRO A 153 20.73 -6.56 -7.22
C PRO A 153 19.88 -7.83 -7.35
N LEU A 154 18.57 -7.68 -7.54
CA LEU A 154 17.72 -8.72 -8.14
C LEU A 154 17.71 -8.52 -9.65
N ARG A 155 18.10 -9.56 -10.39
CA ARG A 155 18.08 -9.59 -11.85
C ARG A 155 16.91 -10.44 -12.32
N PHE A 156 16.27 -10.04 -13.40
CA PHE A 156 15.13 -10.75 -13.99
C PHE A 156 15.00 -10.44 -15.48
N ARG A 157 14.16 -11.19 -16.16
CA ARG A 157 13.71 -10.88 -17.53
C ARG A 157 12.25 -10.45 -17.53
N LEU A 158 11.94 -9.44 -18.33
CA LEU A 158 10.57 -9.01 -18.57
C LEU A 158 10.10 -9.54 -19.93
N GLU A 159 9.04 -10.34 -19.90
CA GLU A 159 8.23 -10.58 -21.08
C GLU A 159 7.04 -9.61 -21.11
N GLY A 160 6.85 -8.93 -22.24
CA GLY A 160 5.77 -7.98 -22.44
C GLY A 160 6.16 -6.52 -22.17
N ASP A 161 5.16 -5.70 -21.86
CA ASP A 161 5.31 -4.24 -21.84
C ASP A 161 5.71 -3.69 -20.46
N PRO A 162 6.79 -2.88 -20.36
CA PRO A 162 7.16 -2.14 -19.15
C PRO A 162 6.00 -1.38 -18.50
N ARG A 163 5.11 -0.77 -19.30
CA ARG A 163 3.93 -0.03 -18.82
C ARG A 163 2.93 -0.95 -18.13
N GLY A 164 2.79 -2.17 -18.65
CA GLY A 164 2.01 -3.24 -18.03
C GLY A 164 2.60 -3.64 -16.68
N LEU A 165 3.94 -3.77 -16.60
CA LEU A 165 4.63 -4.07 -15.34
C LEU A 165 4.43 -2.94 -14.33
N TYR A 166 4.59 -1.69 -14.75
CA TYR A 166 4.33 -0.51 -13.91
C TYR A 166 2.93 -0.52 -13.32
N ARG A 167 1.90 -0.74 -14.16
CA ARG A 167 0.51 -0.88 -13.71
C ARG A 167 0.38 -1.94 -12.61
N ARG A 168 0.98 -3.13 -12.83
CA ARG A 168 0.91 -4.24 -11.87
C ARG A 168 1.58 -3.88 -10.54
N LEU A 169 2.81 -3.35 -10.58
CA LEU A 169 3.55 -2.96 -9.38
C LEU A 169 2.84 -1.83 -8.61
N ARG A 170 2.32 -0.84 -9.34
CA ARG A 170 1.51 0.27 -8.78
C ARG A 170 0.24 -0.22 -8.09
N ALA A 171 -0.42 -1.24 -8.64
CA ALA A 171 -1.61 -1.84 -8.02
C ALA A 171 -1.27 -2.66 -6.77
N ARG A 172 -0.10 -3.32 -6.76
CA ARG A 172 0.41 -4.06 -5.59
C ARG A 172 0.73 -3.12 -4.45
N GLN A 173 1.49 -2.07 -4.73
CA GLN A 173 1.95 -1.11 -3.74
C GLN A 173 1.71 0.33 -4.20
N ARG A 174 0.72 0.95 -3.57
CA ARG A 174 0.38 2.35 -3.77
C ARG A 174 1.23 3.20 -2.84
N VAL A 175 1.93 4.17 -3.42
CA VAL A 175 2.85 5.07 -2.71
C VAL A 175 2.63 6.53 -3.13
N PRO A 176 3.04 7.50 -2.31
CA PRO A 176 2.97 8.93 -2.64
C PRO A 176 3.92 9.35 -3.77
N TYR A 177 5.06 8.66 -3.94
CA TYR A 177 6.12 9.02 -4.87
C TYR A 177 6.43 7.89 -5.89
N ALA A 178 5.42 7.37 -6.58
CA ALA A 178 5.67 6.47 -7.70
C ALA A 178 6.17 7.27 -8.92
N ALA A 179 6.89 6.62 -9.82
CA ALA A 179 7.33 7.23 -11.07
C ALA A 179 7.51 6.21 -12.19
N TYR A 180 7.24 6.64 -13.41
CA TYR A 180 7.60 5.94 -14.64
C TYR A 180 8.41 6.89 -15.53
N LEU A 181 9.64 6.52 -15.87
CA LEU A 181 10.49 7.30 -16.77
C LEU A 181 10.83 6.45 -18.00
N HIS A 182 10.71 7.03 -19.19
CA HIS A 182 11.18 6.44 -20.43
C HIS A 182 12.36 7.24 -20.95
N CYS A 183 13.56 6.74 -20.71
CA CYS A 183 14.82 7.42 -21.01
C CYS A 183 15.44 6.94 -22.34
N GLY A 184 14.62 6.62 -23.34
CA GLY A 184 15.06 5.91 -24.54
C GLY A 184 15.07 4.40 -24.30
N ASP A 185 16.21 3.74 -24.47
CA ASP A 185 16.32 2.27 -24.33
C ASP A 185 16.10 1.77 -22.89
N ARG A 186 16.14 2.69 -21.92
CA ARG A 186 15.94 2.42 -20.50
C ARG A 186 14.58 2.88 -20.01
N GLN A 187 13.87 2.02 -19.26
CA GLN A 187 12.66 2.38 -18.51
C GLN A 187 12.90 2.23 -17.01
N ILE A 188 12.42 3.19 -16.23
CA ILE A 188 12.54 3.19 -14.77
C ILE A 188 11.15 3.20 -14.16
N LEU A 189 10.89 2.24 -13.28
CA LEU A 189 9.62 2.00 -12.61
C LEU A 189 9.84 2.09 -11.11
N SER A 190 9.65 3.28 -10.54
CA SER A 190 9.85 3.52 -9.11
C SER A 190 8.54 3.48 -8.35
N LEU A 191 8.48 2.73 -7.25
CA LEU A 191 7.35 2.67 -6.32
C LEU A 191 7.82 3.10 -4.93
N SER A 192 8.47 4.28 -4.87
CA SER A 192 9.08 4.79 -3.66
C SER A 192 8.07 5.32 -2.64
N PRO A 193 8.09 4.83 -1.39
CA PRO A 193 7.34 5.42 -0.29
C PRO A 193 8.07 6.60 0.38
N GLU A 194 9.37 6.81 0.12
CA GLU A 194 10.22 7.70 0.94
C GLU A 194 10.51 9.02 0.24
N LEU A 195 10.20 10.13 0.92
CA LEU A 195 10.58 11.47 0.48
C LEU A 195 12.07 11.69 0.72
N PHE A 196 12.83 11.95 -0.33
CA PHE A 196 14.22 12.40 -0.18
C PHE A 196 14.22 13.85 0.31
N PHE A 197 13.66 14.76 -0.49
CA PHE A 197 13.36 16.12 -0.03
C PHE A 197 12.24 16.76 -0.84
N ARG A 198 11.56 17.71 -0.21
CA ARG A 198 10.64 18.67 -0.83
C ARG A 198 11.12 20.08 -0.54
N ARG A 199 11.12 20.95 -1.55
CA ARG A 199 11.40 22.37 -1.46
C ARG A 199 10.19 23.17 -1.89
N GLU A 200 9.80 24.12 -1.06
CA GLU A 200 8.74 25.10 -1.32
C GLU A 200 9.30 26.48 -0.92
N GLY A 201 9.80 27.24 -1.91
CA GLY A 201 10.53 28.48 -1.63
C GLY A 201 11.84 28.20 -0.89
N ASP A 202 11.99 28.78 0.31
CA ASP A 202 13.13 28.54 1.18
C ASP A 202 12.92 27.35 2.15
N ARG A 203 11.70 26.82 2.27
CA ARG A 203 11.40 25.69 3.15
C ARG A 203 11.85 24.38 2.51
N LEU A 204 12.63 23.59 3.24
CA LEU A 204 13.13 22.29 2.84
C LEU A 204 12.67 21.23 3.85
N VAL A 205 12.08 20.15 3.37
CA VAL A 205 11.51 19.07 4.20
C VAL A 205 12.04 17.73 3.74
N THR A 206 12.39 16.85 4.68
CA THR A 206 12.69 15.43 4.43
C THR A 206 11.91 14.56 5.41
N ARG A 207 11.57 13.33 4.98
CA ARG A 207 10.73 12.42 5.78
C ARG A 207 11.32 11.01 5.79
N PRO A 208 12.35 10.74 6.63
CA PRO A 208 12.89 9.40 6.79
C PRO A 208 11.83 8.43 7.30
N MET A 209 11.95 7.18 6.89
CA MET A 209 11.09 6.09 7.35
C MET A 209 11.93 4.91 7.86
N LYS A 210 11.67 4.49 9.11
CA LYS A 210 12.27 3.31 9.75
C LYS A 210 11.31 2.75 10.78
N GLY A 211 11.18 1.42 10.78
CA GLY A 211 10.25 0.68 11.62
C GLY A 211 8.94 0.37 10.92
N THR A 212 8.55 -0.90 10.96
CA THR A 212 7.40 -1.44 10.22
C THR A 212 6.69 -2.46 11.10
N ILE A 213 5.35 -2.42 11.12
CA ILE A 213 4.52 -3.43 11.79
C ILE A 213 3.40 -3.88 10.85
N ARG A 214 2.89 -5.11 11.04
CA ARG A 214 1.72 -5.60 10.31
C ARG A 214 0.49 -4.74 10.59
N ARG A 215 -0.50 -4.76 9.68
CA ARG A 215 -1.82 -4.19 9.97
C ARG A 215 -2.60 -5.07 10.96
N GLY A 216 -3.47 -4.44 11.73
CA GLY A 216 -4.48 -5.14 12.55
C GLY A 216 -5.63 -5.68 11.70
N ARG A 217 -6.52 -6.45 12.30
CA ARG A 217 -7.72 -6.98 11.59
C ARG A 217 -8.88 -6.00 11.58
N THR A 218 -8.97 -5.15 12.61
CA THR A 218 -9.96 -4.08 12.76
C THR A 218 -9.27 -2.73 12.87
N LEU A 219 -10.04 -1.64 12.83
CA LEU A 219 -9.49 -0.30 13.05
C LEU A 219 -8.85 -0.16 14.43
N GLU A 220 -9.47 -0.76 15.44
CA GLU A 220 -9.04 -0.69 16.84
C GLU A 220 -7.77 -1.51 17.08
N GLU A 221 -7.69 -2.75 16.58
CA GLU A 221 -6.45 -3.56 16.63
C GLU A 221 -5.33 -2.87 15.87
N ASP A 222 -5.65 -2.28 14.71
CA ASP A 222 -4.67 -1.59 13.89
C ASP A 222 -4.13 -0.33 14.56
N GLN A 223 -4.97 0.39 15.32
CA GLN A 223 -4.51 1.52 16.13
C GLN A 223 -3.62 1.06 17.28
N ALA A 224 -3.97 -0.03 17.97
CA ALA A 224 -3.13 -0.57 19.05
C ALA A 224 -1.73 -0.98 18.56
N LEU A 225 -1.64 -1.62 17.38
CA LEU A 225 -0.36 -1.98 16.76
C LEU A 225 0.45 -0.75 16.34
N ARG A 226 -0.21 0.32 15.88
CA ARG A 226 0.46 1.60 15.59
C ARG A 226 1.05 2.21 16.86
N ASP A 227 0.28 2.24 17.94
CA ASP A 227 0.73 2.78 19.22
C ASP A 227 1.91 1.96 19.78
N GLU A 228 1.88 0.63 19.61
CA GLU A 228 3.00 -0.26 19.92
C GLU A 228 4.26 0.08 19.12
N LEU A 229 4.14 0.21 17.78
CA LEU A 229 5.26 0.59 16.92
C LEU A 229 5.84 1.96 17.32
N ALA A 230 4.98 2.95 17.58
CA ALA A 230 5.39 4.29 18.01
C ALA A 230 6.15 4.28 19.34
N ALA A 231 5.82 3.35 20.24
CA ALA A 231 6.45 3.21 21.55
C ALA A 231 7.69 2.31 21.55
N ASP A 232 7.89 1.46 20.54
CA ASP A 232 8.94 0.44 20.51
C ASP A 232 10.36 1.05 20.60
N PRO A 233 11.13 0.74 21.66
CA PRO A 233 12.44 1.35 21.89
C PRO A 233 13.46 1.10 20.77
N LYS A 234 13.42 -0.08 20.14
CA LYS A 234 14.35 -0.43 19.07
C LYS A 234 14.09 0.42 17.83
N ASN A 235 12.85 0.42 17.33
CA ASN A 235 12.46 1.19 16.16
C ASN A 235 12.66 2.70 16.37
N ARG A 236 12.37 3.22 17.57
CA ARG A 236 12.64 4.63 17.90
C ARG A 236 14.12 4.98 17.86
N ALA A 237 14.99 4.10 18.36
CA ALA A 237 16.44 4.33 18.33
C ALA A 237 16.98 4.36 16.89
N GLU A 238 16.56 3.41 16.05
CA GLU A 238 16.93 3.38 14.62
C GLU A 238 16.42 4.63 13.89
N ASN A 239 15.16 5.00 14.09
CA ASN A 239 14.57 6.17 13.45
C ASN A 239 15.27 7.48 13.90
N LEU A 240 15.54 7.63 15.20
CA LEU A 240 16.21 8.80 15.76
C LEU A 240 17.61 9.01 15.18
N MET A 241 18.36 7.92 15.02
CA MET A 241 19.69 7.97 14.39
C MET A 241 19.62 8.53 12.96
N ILE A 242 18.61 8.13 12.18
CA ILE A 242 18.41 8.67 10.81
C ILE A 242 17.94 10.12 10.85
N VAL A 243 17.07 10.48 11.80
CA VAL A 243 16.66 11.88 12.00
C VAL A 243 17.86 12.76 12.27
N ASP A 244 18.77 12.36 13.17
CA ASP A 244 19.98 13.14 13.46
C ASP A 244 20.93 13.25 12.28
N LEU A 245 21.07 12.19 11.48
CA LEU A 245 21.83 12.23 10.23
C LEU A 245 21.25 13.28 9.26
N LEU A 246 19.93 13.29 9.08
CA LEU A 246 19.26 14.22 8.17
C LEU A 246 19.24 15.66 8.71
N ARG A 247 19.13 15.86 10.03
CA ARG A 247 19.33 17.18 10.65
C ARG A 247 20.71 17.74 10.32
N ASN A 248 21.74 16.91 10.43
CA ASN A 248 23.10 17.28 10.05
C ASN A 248 23.19 17.63 8.56
N ASP A 249 22.61 16.82 7.68
CA ASP A 249 22.61 17.08 6.24
C ASP A 249 21.90 18.41 5.89
N LEU A 250 20.72 18.67 6.47
CA LEU A 250 19.99 19.94 6.28
C LEU A 250 20.78 21.14 6.79
N SER A 251 21.51 21.01 7.90
CA SER A 251 22.29 22.10 8.49
C SER A 251 23.36 22.68 7.54
N VAL A 252 23.81 21.90 6.56
CA VAL A 252 24.83 22.31 5.58
C VAL A 252 24.31 23.41 4.65
N CYS A 253 23.02 23.41 4.30
CA CYS A 253 22.39 24.37 3.39
C CYS A 253 21.34 25.27 4.05
N CYS A 254 20.90 24.96 5.27
CA CYS A 254 19.92 25.76 6.01
C CYS A 254 20.56 26.85 6.89
N ARG A 255 19.77 27.87 7.21
CA ARG A 255 20.12 28.92 8.17
C ARG A 255 20.26 28.32 9.58
N PRO A 256 21.33 28.65 10.33
CA PRO A 256 21.51 28.18 11.70
C PRO A 256 20.25 28.45 12.55
N GLY A 257 19.84 27.46 13.35
CA GLY A 257 18.68 27.57 14.23
C GLY A 257 17.31 27.30 13.57
N THR A 258 17.24 27.15 12.24
CA THR A 258 15.97 26.88 11.54
C THR A 258 15.67 25.40 11.33
N VAL A 259 16.66 24.51 11.51
CA VAL A 259 16.44 23.07 11.34
C VAL A 259 15.71 22.51 12.55
N THR A 260 14.48 22.08 12.34
CA THR A 260 13.56 21.57 13.38
C THR A 260 13.07 20.17 13.03
N VAL A 261 12.49 19.50 14.03
CA VAL A 261 11.85 18.19 13.86
C VAL A 261 10.40 18.34 14.29
N PRO A 262 9.51 18.83 13.41
CA PRO A 262 8.11 19.10 13.77
C PRO A 262 7.33 17.85 14.18
N SER A 263 7.76 16.66 13.73
CA SER A 263 7.17 15.40 14.16
C SER A 263 8.19 14.26 14.23
N LEU A 264 8.04 13.42 15.25
CA LEU A 264 8.85 12.24 15.53
C LEU A 264 7.96 11.01 15.75
N TYR A 265 8.31 9.92 15.07
CA TYR A 265 7.69 8.60 15.24
C TYR A 265 6.20 8.54 14.85
N ASP A 266 5.79 9.36 13.89
CA ASP A 266 4.47 9.26 13.28
C ASP A 266 4.29 7.87 12.65
N THR A 267 3.10 7.28 12.80
CA THR A 267 2.80 5.98 12.20
C THR A 267 1.80 6.13 11.07
N GLU A 268 2.22 5.74 9.87
CA GLU A 268 1.42 5.83 8.65
C GLU A 268 0.96 4.45 8.16
N PRO A 269 -0.35 4.22 7.99
CA PRO A 269 -0.86 2.96 7.47
C PRO A 269 -0.68 2.87 5.95
N TYR A 270 0.00 1.83 5.48
CA TYR A 270 -0.02 1.36 4.10
C TYR A 270 -0.97 0.16 3.97
N ARG A 271 -1.08 -0.38 2.75
CA ARG A 271 -2.05 -1.45 2.44
C ARG A 271 -1.91 -2.69 3.34
N THR A 272 -0.68 -3.12 3.62
CA THR A 272 -0.39 -4.38 4.34
C THR A 272 0.46 -4.20 5.58
N VAL A 273 1.04 -3.00 5.76
CA VAL A 273 1.90 -2.66 6.89
C VAL A 273 1.64 -1.23 7.34
N THR A 274 2.01 -0.91 8.57
CA THR A 274 2.18 0.45 9.06
C THR A 274 3.66 0.76 9.11
N GLN A 275 4.04 1.97 8.68
CA GLN A 275 5.42 2.46 8.72
C GLN A 275 5.55 3.60 9.72
N MET A 276 6.66 3.64 10.45
CA MET A 276 7.04 4.81 11.24
C MET A 276 7.85 5.81 10.40
N THR A 277 7.45 7.07 10.45
CA THR A 277 8.06 8.22 9.76
C THR A 277 8.37 9.33 10.76
N SER A 278 9.34 10.18 10.42
CA SER A 278 9.66 11.40 11.17
C SER A 278 9.87 12.52 10.17
N THR A 279 9.52 13.76 10.53
CA THR A 279 9.68 14.91 9.63
C THR A 279 10.79 15.81 10.14
N VAL A 280 11.75 16.13 9.28
CA VAL A 280 12.80 17.11 9.54
C VAL A 280 12.66 18.22 8.52
N GLU A 281 12.66 19.47 8.96
CA GLU A 281 12.57 20.61 8.06
C GLU A 281 13.56 21.71 8.45
N GLY A 282 13.81 22.64 7.52
CA GLY A 282 14.62 23.82 7.75
C GLY A 282 14.42 24.86 6.67
N HIS A 283 14.97 26.05 6.91
CA HIS A 283 14.93 27.14 5.95
C HIS A 283 16.29 27.36 5.31
N LEU A 284 16.35 27.35 3.98
CA LEU A 284 17.56 27.57 3.20
C LEU A 284 18.18 28.94 3.50
N ARG A 285 19.51 29.01 3.33
CA ARG A 285 20.23 30.29 3.30
C ARG A 285 19.92 31.01 1.99
N ASP A 286 20.03 32.33 2.01
CA ASP A 286 19.66 33.17 0.85
C ASP A 286 20.47 32.82 -0.41
N GLU A 287 21.72 32.38 -0.25
CA GLU A 287 22.58 31.95 -1.35
C GLU A 287 22.38 30.49 -1.81
N ALA A 288 21.55 29.71 -1.10
CA ALA A 288 21.40 28.28 -1.33
C ALA A 288 20.25 27.98 -2.31
N GLY A 289 20.60 27.72 -3.57
CA GLY A 289 19.68 27.19 -4.58
C GLY A 289 19.65 25.66 -4.67
N LEU A 290 18.92 25.14 -5.67
CA LEU A 290 18.78 23.71 -5.94
C LEU A 290 20.12 22.96 -6.01
N ALA A 291 21.13 23.54 -6.66
CA ALA A 291 22.44 22.89 -6.79
C ALA A 291 23.12 22.69 -5.43
N LYS A 292 22.98 23.66 -4.52
CA LYS A 292 23.51 23.58 -3.15
C LYS A 292 22.76 22.53 -2.34
N VAL A 293 21.43 22.45 -2.49
CA VAL A 293 20.59 21.42 -1.84
C VAL A 293 21.02 20.03 -2.28
N LEU A 294 21.10 19.77 -3.58
CA LEU A 294 21.50 18.45 -4.09
C LEU A 294 22.91 18.06 -3.62
N ARG A 295 23.88 18.97 -3.66
CA ARG A 295 25.25 18.72 -3.16
C ARG A 295 25.30 18.43 -1.66
N ALA A 296 24.46 19.07 -0.86
CA ALA A 296 24.45 18.90 0.59
C ALA A 296 23.80 17.57 1.00
N LEU A 297 22.67 17.23 0.38
CA LEU A 297 21.84 16.11 0.83
C LEU A 297 22.19 14.79 0.14
N PHE A 298 22.66 14.81 -1.12
CA PHE A 298 22.78 13.61 -1.94
C PHE A 298 24.12 12.88 -1.76
N PRO A 299 24.14 11.53 -1.66
CA PRO A 299 22.99 10.62 -1.63
C PRO A 299 22.30 10.65 -0.25
N CYS A 300 21.03 10.24 -0.21
CA CYS A 300 20.22 10.31 1.00
C CYS A 300 20.87 9.54 2.16
N GLY A 301 20.87 10.12 3.36
CA GLY A 301 21.45 9.50 4.55
C GLY A 301 20.79 8.16 4.92
N SER A 302 19.47 8.04 4.73
CA SER A 302 18.68 6.87 5.16
C SER A 302 19.00 5.56 4.41
N ILE A 303 19.54 5.66 3.19
CA ILE A 303 19.88 4.52 2.32
C ILE A 303 21.39 4.31 2.14
N THR A 304 22.21 5.05 2.88
CA THR A 304 23.68 4.89 2.91
C THR A 304 24.11 4.23 4.21
N GLY A 305 24.09 4.99 5.30
CA GLY A 305 24.67 4.62 6.58
C GLY A 305 25.30 5.84 7.25
N ALA A 306 25.68 5.67 8.51
CA ALA A 306 26.20 6.76 9.33
C ALA A 306 27.55 6.36 9.96
N PRO A 307 28.62 7.18 9.86
CA PRO A 307 28.73 8.41 9.07
C PRO A 307 28.78 8.17 7.55
N LYS A 308 28.07 9.01 6.77
CA LYS A 308 27.81 8.85 5.31
C LYS A 308 29.06 8.50 4.50
N ARG A 309 30.11 9.32 4.57
CA ARG A 309 31.35 9.13 3.78
C ARG A 309 32.05 7.80 4.09
N ARG A 310 32.05 7.37 5.36
CA ARG A 310 32.68 6.11 5.76
C ARG A 310 31.85 4.91 5.31
N ALA A 311 30.52 5.00 5.45
CA ALA A 311 29.59 3.98 4.97
C ALA A 311 29.73 3.78 3.45
N MET A 312 29.77 4.85 2.65
CA MET A 312 29.93 4.75 1.19
C MET A 312 31.23 4.07 0.76
N ARG A 313 32.36 4.34 1.44
CA ARG A 313 33.63 3.62 1.18
C ARG A 313 33.54 2.13 1.46
N THR A 314 32.87 1.77 2.56
CA THR A 314 32.67 0.36 2.91
C THR A 314 31.73 -0.31 1.90
N ILE A 315 30.64 0.36 1.51
CA ILE A 315 29.72 -0.10 0.46
C ILE A 315 30.47 -0.38 -0.85
N GLN A 316 31.30 0.56 -1.31
CA GLN A 316 32.11 0.39 -2.52
C GLN A 316 33.06 -0.81 -2.48
N THR A 317 33.45 -1.26 -1.28
CA THR A 317 34.35 -2.41 -1.10
C THR A 317 33.59 -3.73 -1.02
N LEU A 318 32.39 -3.72 -0.43
CA LEU A 318 31.61 -4.93 -0.15
C LEU A 318 30.65 -5.28 -1.29
N GLU A 319 29.95 -4.31 -1.86
CA GLU A 319 28.96 -4.59 -2.92
C GLU A 319 29.67 -4.93 -4.24
N SER A 320 29.26 -6.04 -4.86
CA SER A 320 29.85 -6.55 -6.10
C SER A 320 29.54 -5.68 -7.33
N ASP A 321 28.41 -4.99 -7.29
CA ASP A 321 27.80 -4.25 -8.38
C ASP A 321 27.46 -2.82 -7.94
N PRO A 322 27.49 -1.82 -8.85
CA PRO A 322 26.92 -0.52 -8.57
C PRO A 322 25.41 -0.63 -8.29
N ARG A 323 24.87 0.33 -7.53
CA ARG A 323 23.43 0.38 -7.26
C ARG A 323 22.64 1.00 -8.42
N GLY A 324 23.29 1.85 -9.22
CA GLY A 324 22.65 2.53 -10.34
C GLY A 324 21.52 3.44 -9.87
N VAL A 325 20.35 3.37 -10.50
CA VAL A 325 19.19 4.20 -10.08
C VAL A 325 18.74 3.85 -8.66
N TYR A 326 18.87 2.60 -8.22
CA TYR A 326 18.48 2.19 -6.88
C TYR A 326 19.29 2.94 -5.82
N CYS A 327 18.65 3.34 -4.72
CA CYS A 327 19.23 4.23 -3.70
C CYS A 327 19.64 5.63 -4.20
N GLY A 328 19.42 5.94 -5.47
CA GLY A 328 19.53 7.28 -6.03
C GLY A 328 18.31 8.16 -5.70
N ALA A 329 17.98 9.08 -6.61
CA ALA A 329 16.81 9.95 -6.46
C ALA A 329 16.02 10.07 -7.77
N VAL A 330 14.70 10.14 -7.67
CA VAL A 330 13.78 10.40 -8.79
C VAL A 330 12.86 11.55 -8.42
N GLY A 331 12.68 12.52 -9.32
CA GLY A 331 11.85 13.67 -9.02
C GLY A 331 11.87 14.78 -10.05
N MET A 332 11.43 15.97 -9.62
CA MET A 332 11.40 17.19 -10.42
C MET A 332 11.85 18.42 -9.63
N ALA A 333 12.25 19.45 -10.37
CA ALA A 333 12.33 20.82 -9.89
C ALA A 333 11.74 21.77 -10.94
N GLY A 334 11.24 22.92 -10.51
CA GLY A 334 10.58 23.89 -11.38
C GLY A 334 10.75 25.33 -10.92
N PRO A 335 10.00 26.25 -11.54
CA PRO A 335 9.91 27.65 -11.12
C PRO A 335 9.44 27.78 -9.66
N ASP A 336 9.56 29.01 -9.13
CA ASP A 336 9.16 29.37 -7.76
C ASP A 336 9.83 28.50 -6.68
N ASP A 337 11.05 28.05 -6.98
CA ASP A 337 11.87 27.24 -6.07
C ASP A 337 11.19 25.95 -5.61
N THR A 338 10.35 25.38 -6.47
CA THR A 338 9.64 24.12 -6.20
C THR A 338 10.52 22.92 -6.57
N ALA A 339 10.66 21.95 -5.68
CA ALA A 339 11.31 20.68 -5.98
C ALA A 339 10.76 19.53 -5.13
N VAL A 340 10.63 18.34 -5.71
CA VAL A 340 10.25 17.13 -4.98
C VAL A 340 11.05 15.97 -5.55
N PHE A 341 11.85 15.34 -4.69
CA PHE A 341 12.59 14.14 -5.01
C PHE A 341 12.28 13.05 -3.99
N SER A 342 12.12 11.83 -4.49
CA SER A 342 12.00 10.61 -3.69
C SER A 342 13.29 9.83 -3.70
N VAL A 343 13.53 9.05 -2.66
CA VAL A 343 14.63 8.09 -2.65
C VAL A 343 14.26 6.95 -3.58
N ALA A 344 15.13 6.60 -4.53
CA ALA A 344 14.81 5.58 -5.54
C ALA A 344 14.91 4.15 -4.98
N ILE A 345 13.94 3.76 -4.15
CA ILE A 345 13.78 2.42 -3.60
C ILE A 345 12.52 1.76 -4.15
N ARG A 346 12.48 0.42 -4.16
CA ARG A 346 11.45 -0.37 -4.86
C ARG A 346 11.33 0.10 -6.32
N THR A 347 12.49 0.20 -6.96
CA THR A 347 12.67 0.75 -8.30
C THR A 347 13.23 -0.32 -9.21
N ALA A 348 12.45 -0.73 -10.21
CA ALA A 348 12.92 -1.58 -11.28
C ALA A 348 13.47 -0.72 -12.43
N VAL A 349 14.62 -1.11 -12.97
CA VAL A 349 15.23 -0.55 -14.16
C VAL A 349 15.21 -1.63 -15.23
N LEU A 350 14.71 -1.28 -16.41
CA LEU A 350 14.64 -2.17 -17.56
C LEU A 350 15.51 -1.60 -18.67
N ASP A 351 16.38 -2.42 -19.22
CA ASP A 351 17.18 -2.12 -20.41
C ASP A 351 16.79 -3.15 -21.47
N GLY A 352 15.81 -2.78 -22.30
CA GLY A 352 15.13 -3.74 -23.18
C GLY A 352 14.35 -4.81 -22.38
N GLY A 353 14.69 -6.08 -22.57
CA GLY A 353 14.06 -7.20 -21.87
C GLY A 353 14.70 -7.57 -20.53
N ASP A 354 15.90 -7.06 -20.25
CA ASP A 354 16.61 -7.35 -19.00
C ASP A 354 16.24 -6.32 -17.92
N GLY A 355 15.97 -6.82 -16.71
CA GLY A 355 15.50 -6.03 -15.59
C GLY A 355 16.38 -6.18 -14.36
N THR A 356 16.59 -5.08 -13.64
CA THR A 356 17.28 -5.06 -12.35
C THR A 356 16.48 -4.26 -11.32
N MET A 357 16.41 -4.76 -10.09
CA MET A 357 15.87 -4.04 -8.93
C MET A 357 16.78 -4.25 -7.73
N GLY A 358 17.28 -3.18 -7.12
CA GLY A 358 18.05 -3.31 -5.90
C GLY A 358 17.20 -3.68 -4.70
N ILE A 359 17.78 -4.45 -3.78
CA ILE A 359 17.19 -4.87 -2.52
C ILE A 359 18.20 -4.68 -1.40
N GLY A 360 17.75 -4.39 -0.18
CA GLY A 360 18.67 -4.22 0.92
C GLY A 360 18.03 -3.97 2.28
N SER A 361 18.91 -3.87 3.26
CA SER A 361 18.58 -3.70 4.67
C SER A 361 19.58 -2.78 5.38
N GLY A 362 19.10 -2.05 6.37
CA GLY A 362 19.94 -1.27 7.26
C GLY A 362 20.56 -2.18 8.33
N ILE A 363 21.83 -2.52 8.16
CA ILE A 363 22.55 -3.44 9.03
C ILE A 363 23.04 -2.69 10.26
N VAL A 364 22.63 -3.17 11.43
CA VAL A 364 23.04 -2.70 12.74
C VAL A 364 23.79 -3.81 13.50
N TRP A 365 24.28 -3.52 14.71
CA TRP A 365 25.05 -4.48 15.50
C TRP A 365 24.33 -5.82 15.73
N ASP A 366 23.02 -5.73 16.00
CA ASP A 366 22.14 -6.86 16.32
C ASP A 366 21.56 -7.56 15.08
N SER A 367 21.91 -7.12 13.86
CA SER A 367 21.48 -7.80 12.63
C SER A 367 22.07 -9.21 12.55
N ASP A 368 21.20 -10.21 12.31
CA ASP A 368 21.60 -11.58 12.04
C ASP A 368 21.80 -11.80 10.52
N PRO A 369 22.99 -12.22 10.06
CA PRO A 369 23.26 -12.37 8.63
C PRO A 369 22.30 -13.28 7.86
N ALA A 370 21.85 -14.38 8.47
CA ALA A 370 20.98 -15.35 7.79
C ALA A 370 19.55 -14.82 7.69
N ALA A 371 19.03 -14.24 8.79
CA ALA A 371 17.73 -13.60 8.80
C ALA A 371 17.63 -12.44 7.80
N GLU A 372 18.70 -11.63 7.66
CA GLU A 372 18.75 -10.53 6.68
C GLU A 372 18.74 -11.03 5.22
N TYR A 373 19.34 -12.20 4.95
CA TYR A 373 19.30 -12.82 3.63
C TYR A 373 17.89 -13.31 3.28
N ASP A 374 17.21 -13.96 4.24
CA ASP A 374 15.83 -14.41 4.04
C ASP A 374 14.85 -13.24 3.92
N GLU A 375 15.05 -12.15 4.66
CA GLU A 375 14.28 -10.92 4.49
C GLU A 375 14.45 -10.32 3.09
N CYS A 376 15.67 -10.34 2.54
CA CYS A 376 15.93 -9.91 1.17
C CYS A 376 15.13 -10.74 0.15
N LYS A 377 15.06 -12.06 0.28
CA LYS A 377 14.23 -12.89 -0.61
C LYS A 377 12.74 -12.50 -0.52
N LEU A 378 12.22 -12.34 0.70
CA LEU A 378 10.82 -11.95 0.93
C LEU A 378 10.49 -10.58 0.35
N LYS A 379 11.39 -9.60 0.46
CA LYS A 379 11.23 -8.28 -0.18
C LYS A 379 11.24 -8.40 -1.72
N GLY A 380 11.89 -9.41 -2.28
CA GLY A 380 11.95 -9.70 -3.73
C GLY A 380 10.60 -10.15 -4.32
N ASP A 381 9.73 -10.76 -3.49
CA ASP A 381 8.37 -11.16 -3.86
C ASP A 381 7.52 -10.01 -4.43
N PHE A 382 7.92 -8.77 -4.14
CA PHE A 382 7.35 -7.56 -4.74
C PHE A 382 7.22 -7.67 -6.29
N LEU A 383 8.21 -8.26 -6.97
CA LEU A 383 8.23 -8.38 -8.44
C LEU A 383 7.34 -9.52 -8.97
N THR A 384 7.24 -10.63 -8.24
CA THR A 384 6.68 -11.89 -8.76
C THR A 384 5.30 -12.22 -8.20
N GLN A 385 5.03 -11.98 -6.91
CA GLN A 385 3.80 -12.45 -6.28
C GLN A 385 2.54 -11.72 -6.79
N ASP A 386 1.73 -12.45 -7.53
CA ASP A 386 0.37 -12.04 -7.86
C ASP A 386 -0.57 -12.43 -6.71
N ARG A 387 -0.61 -11.61 -5.64
CA ARG A 387 -1.52 -11.84 -4.51
C ARG A 387 -3.01 -11.77 -4.90
N SER A 388 -3.31 -11.38 -6.15
CA SER A 388 -4.60 -11.56 -6.81
C SER A 388 -4.97 -13.02 -7.08
N VAL A 389 -4.00 -13.93 -7.13
CA VAL A 389 -4.21 -15.34 -7.52
C VAL A 389 -4.49 -16.26 -6.32
N GLN A 390 -4.21 -15.82 -5.09
CA GLN A 390 -4.59 -16.58 -3.89
C GLN A 390 -6.01 -16.31 -3.39
N THR A 391 -6.72 -15.34 -3.99
CA THR A 391 -8.18 -15.28 -3.82
C THR A 391 -8.82 -16.04 -4.96
N THR A 392 -9.41 -17.19 -4.67
CA THR A 392 -10.30 -18.01 -5.53
C THR A 392 -11.56 -17.26 -6.02
N SER A 393 -11.57 -15.94 -5.87
CA SER A 393 -12.67 -15.04 -6.23
C SER A 393 -12.85 -15.01 -7.75
N THR A 394 -14.10 -15.23 -8.17
CA THR A 394 -14.57 -15.00 -9.55
C THR A 394 -14.58 -13.51 -9.95
N THR A 395 -14.14 -12.62 -9.07
CA THR A 395 -13.97 -11.19 -9.36
C THR A 395 -12.58 -10.98 -9.96
N PRO A 396 -12.45 -10.30 -11.12
CA PRO A 396 -11.17 -10.02 -11.72
C PRO A 396 -10.18 -9.42 -10.70
N PRO A 397 -8.88 -9.77 -10.76
CA PRO A 397 -7.82 -9.11 -9.99
C PRO A 397 -7.93 -7.58 -9.98
N ASP A 398 -8.41 -7.04 -11.09
CA ASP A 398 -8.51 -5.61 -11.43
C ASP A 398 -9.75 -4.89 -10.86
N GLU A 399 -10.71 -5.57 -10.21
CA GLU A 399 -11.75 -4.81 -9.51
C GLU A 399 -11.21 -4.30 -8.16
N ASP A 400 -11.07 -2.97 -8.08
CA ASP A 400 -10.70 -2.29 -6.84
C ASP A 400 -11.60 -2.74 -5.69
N LEU A 401 -10.97 -3.04 -4.55
CA LEU A 401 -11.67 -3.19 -3.27
C LEU A 401 -12.55 -1.96 -3.03
N LYS A 402 -13.86 -2.18 -2.88
CA LYS A 402 -14.82 -1.16 -2.42
C LYS A 402 -15.40 -1.61 -1.10
N LEU A 403 -15.71 -0.65 -0.24
CA LEU A 403 -16.54 -0.89 0.93
C LEU A 403 -17.99 -0.94 0.49
N ILE A 404 -18.78 -1.83 1.09
CA ILE A 404 -20.17 -2.02 0.72
C ILE A 404 -21.08 -1.95 1.93
N GLU A 405 -22.23 -1.33 1.72
CA GLU A 405 -23.33 -1.38 2.66
C GLU A 405 -24.58 -1.93 1.97
N THR A 406 -25.40 -2.63 2.75
CA THR A 406 -26.67 -3.18 2.27
C THR A 406 -27.67 -3.06 3.40
N MET A 407 -28.69 -2.25 3.16
CA MET A 407 -29.69 -1.79 4.12
C MET A 407 -31.07 -2.21 3.65
N ARG A 408 -31.98 -2.44 4.59
CA ARG A 408 -33.41 -2.49 4.32
C ARG A 408 -33.98 -1.08 4.32
N ALA A 409 -34.88 -0.81 3.40
CA ALA A 409 -35.77 0.33 3.46
C ALA A 409 -37.22 -0.16 3.42
N ASP A 410 -38.03 0.31 4.37
CA ASP A 410 -39.45 0.03 4.45
C ASP A 410 -40.20 1.37 4.47
N ASP A 411 -41.18 1.54 3.58
CA ASP A 411 -42.01 2.74 3.47
C ASP A 411 -41.18 4.05 3.47
N GLY A 412 -40.07 4.06 2.72
CA GLY A 412 -39.17 5.20 2.59
C GLY A 412 -38.20 5.42 3.77
N GLN A 413 -38.31 4.64 4.85
CA GLN A 413 -37.40 4.69 6.00
C GLN A 413 -36.28 3.66 5.89
N ILE A 414 -35.05 4.03 6.22
CA ILE A 414 -33.88 3.14 6.15
C ILE A 414 -33.59 2.57 7.54
N GLU A 415 -33.68 1.26 7.67
CA GLU A 415 -33.41 0.56 8.93
C GLU A 415 -31.93 0.66 9.31
N PHE A 416 -31.64 0.94 10.59
CA PHE A 416 -30.29 1.02 11.16
C PHE A 416 -29.29 1.94 10.44
N LEU A 417 -29.76 2.99 9.75
CA LEU A 417 -28.90 3.85 8.92
C LEU A 417 -27.64 4.34 9.66
N ASP A 418 -27.77 4.78 10.92
CA ASP A 418 -26.64 5.27 11.72
C ASP A 418 -25.59 4.18 11.99
N ARG A 419 -26.02 2.94 12.22
CA ARG A 419 -25.11 1.80 12.43
C ARG A 419 -24.37 1.44 11.14
N HIS A 420 -25.07 1.46 10.01
CA HIS A 420 -24.47 1.25 8.69
C HIS A 420 -23.43 2.32 8.36
N VAL A 421 -23.75 3.59 8.63
CA VAL A 421 -22.81 4.71 8.48
C VAL A 421 -21.60 4.54 9.39
N ALA A 422 -21.79 4.19 10.66
CA ALA A 422 -20.70 3.99 11.61
C ALA A 422 -19.76 2.83 11.19
N ARG A 423 -20.30 1.70 10.73
CA ARG A 423 -19.49 0.57 10.22
C ARG A 423 -18.71 0.95 8.96
N LEU A 424 -19.36 1.66 8.04
CA LEU A 424 -18.71 2.17 6.83
C LEU A 424 -17.58 3.14 7.19
N ALA A 425 -17.81 4.05 8.14
CA ALA A 425 -16.80 4.99 8.62
C ALA A 425 -15.60 4.29 9.25
N ARG A 426 -15.81 3.29 10.12
CA ARG A 426 -14.71 2.48 10.70
C ARG A 426 -13.88 1.79 9.62
N SER A 427 -14.54 1.17 8.64
CA SER A 427 -13.85 0.51 7.54
C SER A 427 -13.13 1.52 6.63
N ALA A 428 -13.75 2.68 6.37
CA ALA A 428 -13.12 3.76 5.60
C ALA A 428 -11.86 4.29 6.32
N GLY A 429 -11.90 4.45 7.64
CA GLY A 429 -10.74 4.78 8.46
C GLY A 429 -9.62 3.72 8.36
N TYR A 430 -9.97 2.43 8.46
CA TYR A 430 -9.01 1.33 8.34
C TYR A 430 -8.32 1.31 6.97
N PHE A 431 -9.06 1.44 5.87
CA PHE A 431 -8.49 1.43 4.51
C PHE A 431 -8.00 2.80 4.03
N SER A 432 -8.15 3.85 4.84
CA SER A 432 -7.86 5.25 4.48
C SER A 432 -8.64 5.71 3.24
N PHE A 433 -9.91 5.30 3.12
CA PHE A 433 -10.80 5.75 2.03
C PHE A 433 -11.44 7.09 2.44
N PRO A 434 -11.39 8.13 1.58
CA PRO A 434 -12.11 9.37 1.86
C PRO A 434 -13.61 9.11 2.03
N PHE A 435 -14.18 9.49 3.16
CA PHE A 435 -15.60 9.28 3.45
C PHE A 435 -16.26 10.57 3.91
N ASP A 436 -17.18 11.08 3.10
CA ASP A 436 -18.07 12.18 3.45
C ASP A 436 -19.42 11.60 3.87
N GLU A 437 -19.63 11.54 5.18
CA GLU A 437 -20.85 11.01 5.79
C GLU A 437 -22.11 11.76 5.34
N ALA A 438 -22.07 13.09 5.28
CA ALA A 438 -23.22 13.91 4.91
C ALA A 438 -23.63 13.64 3.45
N ARG A 439 -22.64 13.51 2.55
CA ARG A 439 -22.86 13.13 1.16
C ARG A 439 -23.40 11.70 1.03
N PHE A 440 -22.90 10.76 1.84
CA PHE A 440 -23.39 9.39 1.86
C PHE A 440 -24.87 9.34 2.26
N ARG A 441 -25.23 9.93 3.40
CA ARG A 441 -26.62 9.98 3.90
C ARG A 441 -27.57 10.59 2.87
N ARG A 442 -27.17 11.70 2.24
CA ARG A 442 -27.95 12.36 1.19
C ARG A 442 -28.18 11.43 -0.02
N ARG A 443 -27.15 10.69 -0.45
CA ARG A 443 -27.27 9.75 -1.59
C ARG A 443 -28.15 8.55 -1.27
N VAL A 444 -28.04 7.99 -0.07
CA VAL A 444 -28.88 6.84 0.34
C VAL A 444 -30.35 7.25 0.42
N ARG A 445 -30.68 8.37 1.08
CA ARG A 445 -32.07 8.88 1.16
C ARG A 445 -32.65 9.19 -0.22
N ARG A 446 -31.86 9.76 -1.12
CA ARG A 446 -32.29 10.03 -2.50
C ARG A 446 -32.64 8.74 -3.25
N ALA A 447 -31.80 7.71 -3.16
CA ALA A 447 -32.05 6.44 -3.84
C ALA A 447 -33.33 5.74 -3.36
N VAL A 448 -33.68 5.90 -2.08
CA VAL A 448 -34.93 5.40 -1.50
C VAL A 448 -36.13 6.22 -1.97
N ALA A 449 -36.03 7.56 -1.96
CA ALA A 449 -37.10 8.43 -2.45
C ALA A 449 -37.42 8.19 -3.95
N GLU A 450 -36.41 7.87 -4.76
CA GLU A 450 -36.59 7.50 -6.17
C GLU A 450 -37.31 6.13 -6.35
N ASN A 451 -37.55 5.36 -5.29
CA ASN A 451 -38.28 4.09 -5.27
C ASN A 451 -39.54 4.13 -4.37
N GLU A 452 -40.17 5.30 -4.26
CA GLU A 452 -41.31 5.57 -3.35
C GLU A 452 -42.53 4.66 -3.53
N ASN A 453 -42.68 3.98 -4.67
CA ASN A 453 -43.81 3.08 -4.94
C ASN A 453 -43.59 1.64 -4.40
N GLU A 454 -42.41 1.34 -3.84
CA GLU A 454 -42.04 0.00 -3.40
C GLU A 454 -42.01 -0.05 -1.87
N PRO A 455 -42.88 -0.85 -1.21
CA PRO A 455 -42.98 -0.87 0.25
C PRO A 455 -41.72 -1.44 0.91
N HIS A 456 -40.99 -2.32 0.22
CA HIS A 456 -39.79 -2.97 0.70
C HIS A 456 -38.68 -2.90 -0.35
N ALA A 457 -37.56 -2.28 0.01
CA ALA A 457 -36.40 -2.16 -0.87
C ALA A 457 -35.11 -2.56 -0.16
N LYS A 458 -34.21 -3.19 -0.91
CA LYS A 458 -32.81 -3.37 -0.52
C LYS A 458 -32.00 -2.22 -1.10
N VAL A 459 -31.39 -1.43 -0.23
CA VAL A 459 -30.51 -0.33 -0.62
C VAL A 459 -29.07 -0.80 -0.55
N ARG A 460 -28.41 -0.90 -1.70
CA ARG A 460 -27.00 -1.26 -1.82
C ARG A 460 -26.17 0.00 -2.07
N ALA A 461 -25.22 0.27 -1.18
CA ALA A 461 -24.25 1.35 -1.35
C ALA A 461 -22.81 0.79 -1.50
N THR A 462 -21.98 1.51 -2.23
CA THR A 462 -20.53 1.26 -2.34
C THR A 462 -19.75 2.55 -2.12
N LEU A 463 -18.57 2.42 -1.54
CA LEU A 463 -17.57 3.48 -1.42
C LEU A 463 -16.25 2.94 -1.98
N ASP A 464 -15.73 3.59 -3.00
CA ASP A 464 -14.38 3.30 -3.49
C ASP A 464 -13.32 4.14 -2.78
N ARG A 465 -12.05 3.80 -3.01
CA ARG A 465 -10.91 4.49 -2.39
C ARG A 465 -10.69 5.93 -2.83
N TRP A 466 -11.40 6.39 -3.85
CA TRP A 466 -11.39 7.78 -4.29
C TRP A 466 -12.52 8.59 -3.67
N GLY A 467 -13.27 8.00 -2.74
CA GLY A 467 -14.44 8.61 -2.11
C GLY A 467 -15.67 8.67 -3.02
N ARG A 468 -15.67 7.92 -4.14
CA ARG A 468 -16.85 7.84 -5.00
C ARG A 468 -17.85 6.89 -4.36
N ILE A 469 -19.03 7.42 -4.08
CA ILE A 469 -20.15 6.68 -3.53
C ILE A 469 -21.04 6.26 -4.69
N ALA A 470 -21.48 5.01 -4.79
CA ALA A 470 -22.57 4.62 -5.69
C ALA A 470 -23.68 3.93 -4.88
N VAL A 471 -24.93 4.27 -5.15
CA VAL A 471 -26.10 3.74 -4.42
C VAL A 471 -27.14 3.26 -5.42
N GLN A 472 -27.72 2.11 -5.14
CA GLN A 472 -28.83 1.53 -5.89
C GLN A 472 -29.85 0.99 -4.89
N ALA A 473 -31.13 1.24 -5.12
CA ALA A 473 -32.21 0.58 -4.41
C ALA A 473 -32.93 -0.38 -5.38
N THR A 474 -33.27 -1.56 -4.88
CA THR A 474 -33.96 -2.61 -5.65
C THR A 474 -35.11 -3.18 -4.82
N PRO A 475 -36.31 -3.39 -5.38
CA PRO A 475 -37.42 -4.01 -4.67
C PRO A 475 -37.03 -5.37 -4.09
N ILE A 476 -37.57 -5.71 -2.93
CA ILE A 476 -37.43 -7.04 -2.33
C ILE A 476 -38.78 -7.57 -1.87
N GLN A 477 -38.93 -8.89 -1.92
CA GLN A 477 -40.04 -9.56 -1.25
C GLN A 477 -39.84 -9.54 0.27
N GLY A 478 -40.96 -9.41 0.99
CA GLY A 478 -41.01 -9.56 2.45
C GLY A 478 -40.59 -10.96 2.92
N ALA A 479 -40.52 -11.16 4.24
CA ALA A 479 -40.17 -12.45 4.82
C ALA A 479 -41.22 -13.51 4.47
N SER A 480 -40.79 -14.69 4.02
CA SER A 480 -41.67 -15.81 3.65
C SER A 480 -42.28 -16.52 4.86
N GLY A 481 -41.70 -16.34 6.06
CA GLY A 481 -42.09 -17.04 7.29
C GLY A 481 -41.67 -18.51 7.36
N VAL A 482 -40.97 -19.02 6.34
CA VAL A 482 -40.45 -20.40 6.30
C VAL A 482 -39.02 -20.43 6.85
N PRO A 483 -38.67 -21.39 7.74
CA PRO A 483 -37.31 -21.56 8.23
C PRO A 483 -36.30 -21.79 7.09
N TRP A 484 -35.13 -21.17 7.19
CA TRP A 484 -34.06 -21.32 6.21
C TRP A 484 -33.37 -22.68 6.36
N ARG A 485 -33.14 -23.36 5.24
CA ARG A 485 -32.36 -24.60 5.21
C ARG A 485 -30.88 -24.28 5.10
N LEU A 486 -30.10 -24.68 6.10
CA LEU A 486 -28.67 -24.41 6.18
C LEU A 486 -27.84 -25.64 5.82
N THR A 487 -26.71 -25.41 5.14
CA THR A 487 -25.63 -26.39 4.96
C THR A 487 -24.31 -25.84 5.50
N ILE A 488 -23.27 -26.68 5.58
CA ILE A 488 -21.92 -26.27 6.00
C ILE A 488 -21.06 -26.10 4.74
N ALA A 489 -20.46 -24.92 4.60
CA ALA A 489 -19.53 -24.64 3.51
C ALA A 489 -18.28 -25.55 3.63
N GLU A 490 -17.73 -25.96 2.48
CA GLU A 490 -16.44 -26.65 2.45
C GLU A 490 -15.27 -25.67 2.61
N GLU A 491 -15.47 -24.42 2.18
CA GLU A 491 -14.49 -23.36 2.35
C GLU A 491 -14.21 -23.07 3.83
N ARG A 492 -12.98 -22.64 4.10
CA ARG A 492 -12.54 -22.25 5.45
C ARG A 492 -12.08 -20.80 5.48
N VAL A 493 -12.51 -20.09 6.51
CA VAL A 493 -12.11 -18.72 6.78
C VAL A 493 -10.73 -18.70 7.44
N ASP A 494 -9.85 -17.83 6.93
CA ASP A 494 -8.62 -17.44 7.61
C ASP A 494 -8.92 -16.27 8.55
N ARG A 495 -8.92 -16.53 9.86
CA ARG A 495 -9.24 -15.51 10.88
C ARG A 495 -8.18 -14.42 11.03
N SER A 496 -7.03 -14.56 10.37
CA SER A 496 -5.99 -13.54 10.29
C SER A 496 -6.21 -12.54 9.16
N ASP A 497 -7.05 -12.85 8.16
CA ASP A 497 -7.33 -11.96 7.03
C ASP A 497 -8.28 -10.82 7.47
N PRO A 498 -7.83 -9.54 7.42
CA PRO A 498 -8.66 -8.40 7.79
C PRO A 498 -9.94 -8.26 6.96
N LEU A 499 -10.00 -8.81 5.73
CA LEU A 499 -11.16 -8.67 4.86
C LEU A 499 -12.44 -9.30 5.43
N PHE A 500 -12.35 -10.26 6.37
CA PHE A 500 -13.51 -10.82 7.06
C PHE A 500 -14.13 -9.87 8.09
N PHE A 501 -13.38 -8.87 8.56
CA PHE A 501 -13.84 -7.90 9.56
C PHE A 501 -14.43 -6.64 8.92
N HIS A 502 -14.37 -6.54 7.59
CA HIS A 502 -14.85 -5.39 6.82
C HIS A 502 -15.84 -5.82 5.74
N LYS A 503 -16.95 -5.07 5.61
CA LYS A 503 -17.93 -5.36 4.56
C LYS A 503 -17.43 -4.81 3.22
N THR A 504 -16.85 -5.67 2.38
CA THR A 504 -16.23 -5.25 1.12
C THR A 504 -16.81 -5.94 -0.12
N THR A 505 -16.40 -5.53 -1.32
CA THR A 505 -16.69 -6.26 -2.57
C THR A 505 -15.88 -7.53 -2.75
N ARG A 506 -14.83 -7.77 -1.96
CA ARG A 506 -14.04 -9.02 -2.04
C ARG A 506 -14.79 -10.13 -1.30
N ARG A 507 -15.77 -10.73 -1.99
CA ARG A 507 -16.69 -11.72 -1.41
C ARG A 507 -16.65 -13.07 -2.11
N GLY A 508 -15.62 -13.34 -2.91
CA GLY A 508 -15.53 -14.56 -3.72
C GLY A 508 -15.72 -15.85 -2.93
N LEU A 509 -15.19 -15.92 -1.70
CA LEU A 509 -15.38 -17.08 -0.82
C LEU A 509 -16.86 -17.27 -0.44
N TYR A 510 -17.51 -16.22 0.02
CA TYR A 510 -18.94 -16.25 0.35
C TYR A 510 -19.82 -16.55 -0.87
N GLU A 511 -19.49 -15.98 -2.04
CA GLU A 511 -20.26 -16.19 -3.27
C GLU A 511 -20.20 -17.62 -3.76
N ARG A 512 -19.04 -18.28 -3.66
CA ARG A 512 -18.92 -19.71 -4.02
C ARG A 512 -19.68 -20.60 -3.04
N ALA A 513 -19.50 -20.38 -1.73
CA ALA A 513 -20.22 -21.13 -0.70
C ALA A 513 -21.74 -21.01 -0.89
N LEU A 514 -22.24 -19.80 -1.14
CA LEU A 514 -23.67 -19.56 -1.38
C LEU A 514 -24.17 -20.17 -2.68
N ARG A 515 -23.42 -20.07 -3.78
CA ARG A 515 -23.82 -20.68 -5.07
C ARG A 515 -23.99 -22.18 -4.89
N ARG A 516 -23.00 -22.84 -4.30
CA ARG A 516 -23.04 -24.28 -4.05
C ARG A 516 -24.23 -24.68 -3.17
N ALA A 517 -24.44 -23.98 -2.06
CA ALA A 517 -25.57 -24.24 -1.19
C ALA A 517 -26.91 -24.15 -1.94
N ARG A 518 -27.08 -23.14 -2.79
CA ARG A 518 -28.29 -22.97 -3.62
C ARG A 518 -28.47 -24.05 -4.66
N ASP A 519 -27.38 -24.48 -5.30
CA ASP A 519 -27.41 -25.59 -6.28
C ASP A 519 -27.86 -26.91 -5.62
N GLU A 520 -27.60 -27.06 -4.31
CA GLU A 520 -28.03 -28.20 -3.48
C GLU A 520 -29.40 -27.97 -2.78
N GLY A 521 -30.08 -26.84 -3.04
CA GLY A 521 -31.40 -26.54 -2.50
C GLY A 521 -31.42 -25.96 -1.07
N PHE A 522 -30.29 -25.43 -0.59
CA PHE A 522 -30.16 -24.72 0.68
C PHE A 522 -30.25 -23.20 0.50
N ASP A 523 -30.74 -22.50 1.51
CA ASP A 523 -30.92 -21.04 1.50
C ASP A 523 -29.64 -20.28 1.84
N GLU A 524 -28.76 -20.91 2.62
CA GLU A 524 -27.54 -20.32 3.16
C GLU A 524 -26.48 -21.38 3.50
N ALA A 525 -25.21 -20.98 3.42
CA ALA A 525 -24.05 -21.79 3.79
C ALA A 525 -23.37 -21.23 5.04
N ILE A 526 -23.26 -22.02 6.11
CA ILE A 526 -22.50 -21.66 7.31
C ILE A 526 -21.02 -21.96 7.11
N LEU A 527 -20.19 -20.98 7.38
CA LEU A 527 -18.75 -21.06 7.26
C LEU A 527 -18.08 -21.43 8.58
N LEU A 528 -16.97 -22.14 8.46
CA LEU A 528 -16.08 -22.46 9.57
C LEU A 528 -14.71 -21.81 9.32
N ASN A 529 -13.98 -21.48 10.38
CA ASN A 529 -12.58 -21.09 10.27
C ASN A 529 -11.64 -22.31 10.24
N GLN A 530 -10.34 -22.05 10.05
CA GLN A 530 -9.29 -23.08 10.01
C GLN A 530 -9.21 -23.94 11.29
N ASP A 531 -9.71 -23.45 12.43
CA ASP A 531 -9.75 -24.14 13.73
C ASP A 531 -11.04 -24.97 13.94
N GLY A 532 -11.91 -25.01 12.92
CA GLY A 532 -13.21 -25.69 12.95
C GLY A 532 -14.26 -25.01 13.83
N GLN A 533 -14.08 -23.72 14.13
CA GLN A 533 -15.10 -22.91 14.81
C GLN A 533 -16.04 -22.30 13.77
N VAL A 534 -17.30 -22.15 14.15
CA VAL A 534 -18.31 -21.48 13.34
C VAL A 534 -18.00 -19.99 13.28
N THR A 535 -18.17 -19.40 12.10
CA THR A 535 -18.00 -17.95 11.90
C THR A 535 -19.36 -17.31 11.63
N GLU A 536 -19.79 -17.31 10.38
CA GLU A 536 -21.03 -16.68 9.90
C GLU A 536 -21.56 -17.45 8.68
N GLY A 537 -22.73 -17.05 8.18
CA GLY A 537 -23.26 -17.48 6.89
C GLY A 537 -22.68 -16.67 5.73
N ALA A 538 -22.99 -17.03 4.48
CA ALA A 538 -22.46 -16.31 3.33
C ALA A 538 -22.90 -14.84 3.27
N TYR A 539 -24.10 -14.52 3.78
CA TYR A 539 -24.59 -13.14 3.89
C TYR A 539 -25.37 -12.87 5.19
N SER A 540 -25.22 -13.73 6.19
CA SER A 540 -25.93 -13.68 7.47
C SER A 540 -24.98 -13.97 8.64
N ASN A 541 -25.34 -13.52 9.84
CA ASN A 541 -24.73 -14.02 11.08
C ASN A 541 -25.63 -15.09 11.70
N VAL A 542 -25.05 -16.01 12.47
CA VAL A 542 -25.75 -17.16 13.07
C VAL A 542 -25.88 -17.00 14.58
N PHE A 543 -27.04 -17.43 15.12
CA PHE A 543 -27.30 -17.56 16.54
C PHE A 543 -27.83 -18.96 16.85
N VAL A 544 -27.44 -19.49 18.00
CA VAL A 544 -27.85 -20.79 18.54
C VAL A 544 -28.59 -20.57 19.85
N ARG A 545 -29.80 -21.11 19.97
CA ARG A 545 -30.53 -21.15 21.23
C ARG A 545 -30.27 -22.46 21.98
N ARG A 546 -30.00 -22.33 23.28
CA ARG A 546 -29.72 -23.41 24.22
C ARG A 546 -30.31 -23.09 25.58
N GLY A 547 -31.43 -23.72 25.92
CA GLY A 547 -32.28 -23.32 27.03
C GLY A 547 -32.64 -21.84 26.91
N ASP A 548 -32.39 -21.09 27.98
CA ASP A 548 -32.63 -19.64 28.02
C ASP A 548 -31.51 -18.81 27.40
N ALA A 549 -30.41 -19.43 26.97
CA ALA A 549 -29.25 -18.71 26.43
C ALA A 549 -29.29 -18.62 24.90
N LEU A 550 -28.79 -17.51 24.37
CA LEU A 550 -28.68 -17.25 22.95
C LEU A 550 -27.21 -16.93 22.61
N TRP A 551 -26.55 -17.81 21.86
CA TRP A 551 -25.12 -17.69 21.57
C TRP A 551 -24.86 -17.34 20.11
N THR A 552 -23.86 -16.51 19.85
CA THR A 552 -23.32 -16.25 18.50
C THR A 552 -21.80 -16.34 18.54
N PRO A 553 -21.13 -16.74 17.44
CA PRO A 553 -19.67 -16.75 17.42
C PRO A 553 -19.08 -15.36 17.64
N PRO A 554 -17.95 -15.23 18.35
CA PRO A 554 -17.27 -13.95 18.56
C PRO A 554 -16.63 -13.46 17.25
N ALA A 555 -16.45 -12.14 17.10
CA ALA A 555 -15.90 -11.55 15.88
C ALA A 555 -14.49 -12.10 15.53
N GLU A 556 -13.69 -12.42 16.55
CA GLU A 556 -12.33 -12.97 16.46
C GLU A 556 -12.27 -14.34 15.79
N ALA A 557 -13.41 -15.03 15.64
CA ALA A 557 -13.50 -16.26 14.86
C ALA A 557 -13.28 -16.04 13.36
N GLY A 558 -13.29 -14.78 12.88
CA GLY A 558 -13.17 -14.42 11.47
C GLY A 558 -14.54 -14.20 10.83
N LEU A 559 -15.30 -13.23 11.34
CA LEU A 559 -16.60 -12.87 10.77
C LEU A 559 -16.80 -11.35 10.77
N LEU A 560 -17.74 -10.91 9.94
CA LEU A 560 -18.19 -9.54 9.96
C LEU A 560 -19.21 -9.33 11.09
N ALA A 561 -18.90 -8.43 12.03
CA ALA A 561 -19.88 -7.93 13.00
C ALA A 561 -21.03 -7.23 12.26
N GLY A 562 -22.13 -7.96 12.06
CA GLY A 562 -23.29 -7.49 11.31
C GLY A 562 -24.10 -6.48 12.13
N VAL A 563 -24.59 -5.43 11.47
CA VAL A 563 -25.44 -4.41 12.11
C VAL A 563 -26.64 -5.02 12.86
N TYR A 564 -27.28 -6.05 12.29
CA TYR A 564 -28.40 -6.73 12.94
C TYR A 564 -27.94 -7.62 14.11
N ARG A 565 -26.80 -8.29 13.97
CA ARG A 565 -26.18 -9.09 15.03
C ARG A 565 -25.87 -8.22 16.26
N ASP A 566 -25.24 -7.07 16.04
CA ASP A 566 -24.90 -6.15 17.11
C ASP A 566 -26.17 -5.61 17.78
N HIS A 567 -27.22 -5.29 17.00
CA HIS A 567 -28.52 -4.92 17.54
C HIS A 567 -29.12 -6.01 18.45
N VAL A 568 -29.02 -7.30 18.07
CA VAL A 568 -29.49 -8.42 18.90
C VAL A 568 -28.68 -8.53 20.20
N LEU A 569 -27.36 -8.46 20.13
CA LEU A 569 -26.47 -8.50 21.31
C LEU A 569 -26.73 -7.35 22.29
N GLU A 570 -27.10 -6.18 21.79
CA GLU A 570 -27.38 -5.01 22.62
C GLU A 570 -28.80 -5.02 23.22
N THR A 571 -29.78 -5.58 22.51
CA THR A 571 -31.20 -5.48 22.91
C THR A 571 -31.74 -6.73 23.58
N ARG A 572 -31.05 -7.87 23.49
CA ARG A 572 -31.45 -9.13 24.11
C ARG A 572 -30.46 -9.51 25.21
N PRO A 573 -30.83 -9.41 26.50
CA PRO A 573 -29.95 -9.73 27.62
C PRO A 573 -29.41 -11.17 27.61
N GLU A 574 -30.14 -12.09 27.00
CA GLU A 574 -29.75 -13.50 26.85
C GLU A 574 -28.74 -13.75 25.73
N ALA A 575 -28.46 -12.75 24.88
CA ALA A 575 -27.56 -12.87 23.74
C ALA A 575 -26.12 -12.57 24.13
N THR A 576 -25.23 -13.55 23.98
CA THR A 576 -23.80 -13.40 24.29
C THR A 576 -22.90 -14.02 23.23
N GLU A 577 -21.72 -13.46 23.05
CA GLU A 577 -20.69 -14.05 22.21
C GLU A 577 -20.06 -15.28 22.89
N ARG A 578 -19.93 -16.38 22.14
CA ARG A 578 -19.29 -17.62 22.61
C ARG A 578 -18.69 -18.37 21.41
N PRO A 579 -17.45 -18.90 21.50
CA PRO A 579 -16.92 -19.75 20.45
C PRO A 579 -17.83 -20.96 20.22
N LEU A 580 -18.33 -21.13 18.99
CA LEU A 580 -19.20 -22.24 18.61
C LEU A 580 -18.47 -23.19 17.66
N ARG A 581 -18.82 -24.46 17.72
CA ARG A 581 -18.42 -25.52 16.79
C ARG A 581 -19.66 -26.09 16.11
N LEU A 582 -19.43 -26.90 15.07
CA LEU A 582 -20.51 -27.56 14.34
C LEU A 582 -21.46 -28.37 15.23
N GLN A 583 -20.93 -28.97 16.30
CA GLN A 583 -21.74 -29.74 17.25
C GLN A 583 -22.78 -28.86 17.96
N ASP A 584 -22.43 -27.61 18.31
CA ASP A 584 -23.36 -26.69 18.96
C ASP A 584 -24.56 -26.38 18.07
N LEU A 585 -24.35 -26.31 16.75
CA LEU A 585 -25.42 -26.08 15.78
C LEU A 585 -26.33 -27.29 15.63
N ARG A 586 -25.78 -28.50 15.59
CA ARG A 586 -26.55 -29.75 15.51
C ARG A 586 -27.35 -30.03 16.75
N GLU A 587 -26.71 -29.75 17.88
CA GLU A 587 -27.26 -29.76 19.20
C GLU A 587 -28.57 -28.95 19.29
N ALA A 588 -28.59 -27.78 18.64
CA ALA A 588 -29.35 -26.55 18.98
C ALA A 588 -30.84 -26.75 19.24
N ASP A 589 -31.40 -26.06 20.24
CA ASP A 589 -32.85 -26.07 20.48
C ASP A 589 -33.58 -25.29 19.38
N ALA A 590 -32.92 -24.23 18.88
CA ALA A 590 -33.29 -23.51 17.67
C ALA A 590 -32.07 -22.81 17.06
N LEU A 591 -32.06 -22.66 15.73
CA LEU A 591 -31.07 -21.88 15.00
C LEU A 591 -31.71 -20.64 14.38
N TYR A 592 -30.94 -19.56 14.32
CA TYR A 592 -31.36 -18.34 13.67
C TYR A 592 -30.26 -17.78 12.79
N CYS A 593 -30.64 -17.34 11.59
CA CYS A 593 -29.82 -16.52 10.72
C CYS A 593 -30.34 -15.09 10.75
N CYS A 594 -29.44 -14.11 10.75
CA CYS A 594 -29.86 -12.71 10.71
C CYS A 594 -28.99 -11.84 9.81
N ASN A 595 -29.61 -10.83 9.21
CA ASN A 595 -28.91 -9.72 8.56
C ASN A 595 -29.85 -8.50 8.45
N ALA A 596 -29.27 -7.33 8.18
CA ALA A 596 -30.02 -6.06 8.14
C ALA A 596 -31.00 -5.92 6.95
N VAL A 597 -31.12 -6.92 6.07
CA VAL A 597 -32.08 -6.91 4.94
C VAL A 597 -33.23 -7.88 5.19
N ARG A 598 -32.93 -9.07 5.74
CA ARG A 598 -33.90 -10.14 5.99
C ARG A 598 -34.42 -10.16 7.41
N GLY A 599 -33.77 -9.44 8.33
CA GLY A 599 -34.13 -9.42 9.74
C GLY A 599 -33.69 -10.70 10.45
N TRP A 600 -34.50 -11.16 11.40
CA TRP A 600 -34.32 -12.39 12.16
C TRP A 600 -35.09 -13.54 11.50
N CYS A 601 -34.39 -14.57 11.04
CA CYS A 601 -34.97 -15.74 10.38
C CYS A 601 -34.65 -17.00 11.17
N GLU A 602 -35.67 -17.80 11.47
CA GLU A 602 -35.47 -19.16 11.97
C GLU A 602 -34.82 -20.02 10.89
N ALA A 603 -34.02 -21.00 11.31
CA ALA A 603 -33.25 -21.82 10.41
C ALA A 603 -33.10 -23.25 10.94
N GLU A 604 -32.83 -24.17 10.03
CA GLU A 604 -32.65 -25.59 10.32
C GLU A 604 -31.38 -26.08 9.62
N LEU A 605 -30.49 -26.72 10.38
CA LEU A 605 -29.28 -27.32 9.81
C LEU A 605 -29.61 -28.68 9.22
N VAL A 606 -29.46 -28.80 7.90
CA VAL A 606 -29.66 -30.06 7.20
C VAL A 606 -28.30 -30.74 7.04
N VAL A 607 -28.04 -31.78 7.82
CA VAL A 607 -26.81 -32.57 7.72
C VAL A 607 -27.01 -33.64 6.64
N ALA A 608 -26.02 -33.82 5.76
CA ALA A 608 -26.03 -34.82 4.70
C ALA A 608 -26.04 -36.26 5.27
N ALA A 609 -27.20 -36.71 5.72
CA ALA A 609 -27.61 -38.10 5.90
C ALA A 609 -29.08 -38.33 5.49
N GLU A 610 -29.83 -37.29 5.10
CA GLU A 610 -31.28 -37.37 4.83
C GLU A 610 -31.69 -36.62 3.54
N VAL A 611 -31.05 -36.93 2.41
CA VAL A 611 -31.66 -36.68 1.09
C VAL A 611 -32.23 -38.01 0.61
N PRO A 612 -33.56 -38.24 0.66
CA PRO A 612 -34.13 -39.41 0.00
C PRO A 612 -33.82 -39.27 -1.49
N ALA A 613 -33.29 -40.34 -2.10
CA ALA A 613 -33.05 -40.36 -3.54
C ALA A 613 -34.35 -40.01 -4.28
N PRO A 614 -34.30 -39.18 -5.34
CA PRO A 614 -35.49 -38.89 -6.13
C PRO A 614 -36.00 -40.18 -6.76
N SER A 615 -37.29 -40.44 -6.56
CA SER A 615 -38.04 -41.58 -7.11
C SER A 615 -38.19 -41.50 -8.62
#